data_AF-F5XIK4-F1
#
_entry.id   AF-F5XIK4-F1
#
_cell.length_a   1.000
_cell.length_b   1.000
_cell.length_c   1.000
_cell.angle_alpha   90.00
_cell.angle_beta   90.00
_cell.angle_gamma   90.00
#
_symmetry.space_group_name_H-M   'P 1'
#
loop_
_entity.id
_entity.type
_entity.pdbx_description
1 polymer ?
#
loop_
_entity_poly.entity_id
_entity_poly.type
_entity_poly.pdbx_seq_one_letter_code
_entity_poly.pdbx_strand_id
1 'polypeptide(L)'
;MALEWLLSAVVIAIATPLFGHFETVRPTWVRILRWLAYLGVTGLLGATVGRPWTLVWVIGLPTVGGVFHLAWCLRHGINPITAEPRDRYEQLRARSGQLGVRQ
;
A
#
# COMPACT_ATOMS: atom_id res chain seq x y z
N MET A 1 15.48 -0.22 -17.19
CA MET A 1 14.45 -1.24 -16.93
C MET A 1 14.83 -2.24 -15.84
N ALA A 2 16.00 -2.90 -15.87
CA ALA A 2 16.35 -3.89 -14.84
C ALA A 2 16.33 -3.36 -13.39
N LEU A 3 16.81 -2.13 -13.17
CA LEU A 3 16.81 -1.50 -11.84
C LEU A 3 15.39 -1.20 -11.35
N GLU A 4 14.53 -0.69 -12.22
CA GLU A 4 13.15 -0.29 -11.93
C GLU A 4 12.30 -1.52 -11.55
N TRP A 5 12.55 -2.66 -12.21
CA TRP A 5 11.96 -3.95 -11.84
C TRP A 5 12.47 -4.46 -10.50
N LEU A 6 13.78 -4.37 -10.25
CA LEU A 6 14.38 -4.75 -8.96
C LEU A 6 13.81 -3.92 -7.81
N LEU A 7 13.75 -2.60 -7.98
CA LEU A 7 13.18 -1.69 -6.99
C LEU A 7 11.68 -1.98 -6.76
N SER A 8 10.93 -2.23 -7.83
CA SER A 8 9.53 -2.64 -7.73
C SER A 8 9.37 -3.94 -6.94
N ALA A 9 10.23 -4.93 -7.18
CA ALA A 9 10.21 -6.20 -6.44
C ALA A 9 10.52 -5.99 -4.95
N VAL A 10 11.52 -5.16 -4.61
CA VAL A 10 11.84 -4.79 -3.23
C VAL A 10 10.66 -4.10 -2.54
N VAL A 11 10.03 -3.14 -3.21
CA VAL A 11 8.82 -2.46 -2.69
C VAL A 11 7.70 -3.45 -2.41
N ILE A 12 7.39 -4.33 -3.36
CA ILE A 12 6.34 -5.35 -3.20
C ILE A 12 6.67 -6.29 -2.03
N ALA A 13 7.92 -6.73 -1.91
CA ALA A 13 8.39 -7.64 -0.88
C ALA A 13 8.32 -7.02 0.53
N ILE A 14 8.56 -5.71 0.66
CA ILE A 14 8.46 -4.99 1.93
C ILE A 14 7.00 -4.64 2.26
N ALA A 15 6.25 -4.14 1.29
CA ALA A 15 4.88 -3.70 1.49
C ALA A 15 3.92 -4.86 1.79
N THR A 16 4.09 -6.02 1.14
CA THR A 16 3.21 -7.18 1.34
C THR A 16 3.11 -7.64 2.80
N PRO A 17 4.21 -7.85 3.55
CA PRO A 17 4.13 -8.20 4.97
C PRO A 17 3.70 -7.02 5.85
N LEU A 18 4.18 -5.79 5.59
CA LEU A 18 3.80 -4.60 6.37
C LEU A 18 2.29 -4.34 6.36
N PHE A 19 1.67 -4.45 5.19
CA PHE A 19 0.22 -4.24 5.02
C PHE A 19 -0.59 -5.53 5.15
N GLY A 20 0.06 -6.69 5.19
CA GLY A 20 -0.60 -8.00 5.26
C GLY A 20 -1.50 -8.17 6.48
N HIS A 21 -1.10 -7.59 7.62
CA HIS A 21 -1.87 -7.64 8.86
C HIS A 21 -3.14 -6.76 8.82
N PHE A 22 -3.11 -5.65 8.08
CA PHE A 22 -4.25 -4.74 7.93
C PHE A 22 -5.31 -5.26 6.95
N GLU A 23 -4.90 -6.15 6.04
CA GLU A 23 -5.71 -6.60 4.93
C GLU A 23 -6.34 -7.97 5.15
N THR A 24 -6.30 -8.58 6.35
CA THR A 24 -6.74 -9.97 6.58
C THR A 24 -8.17 -10.30 6.12
N VAL A 25 -9.01 -9.29 5.91
CA VAL A 25 -10.40 -9.41 5.44
C VAL A 25 -10.55 -9.24 3.92
N ARG A 26 -9.54 -8.68 3.22
CA ARG A 26 -9.58 -8.49 1.77
C ARG A 26 -9.27 -9.82 1.06
N PRO A 27 -10.00 -10.18 -0.01
CA PRO A 27 -9.70 -11.38 -0.76
C PRO A 27 -8.34 -11.26 -1.46
N THR A 28 -7.57 -12.35 -1.46
CA THR A 28 -6.20 -12.39 -1.99
C THR A 28 -6.10 -11.93 -3.44
N TRP A 29 -7.14 -12.18 -4.26
CA TRP A 29 -7.14 -11.76 -5.67
C TRP A 29 -7.05 -10.23 -5.83
N VAL A 30 -7.65 -9.43 -4.94
CA VAL A 30 -7.60 -7.96 -5.00
C VAL A 30 -6.17 -7.48 -4.75
N ARG A 31 -5.44 -8.16 -3.85
CA ARG A 31 -4.03 -7.87 -3.58
C ARG A 31 -3.17 -8.16 -4.80
N ILE A 32 -3.40 -9.30 -5.46
CA ILE A 32 -2.70 -9.69 -6.68
C ILE A 32 -2.98 -8.68 -7.79
N LEU A 33 -4.26 -8.33 -8.02
CA LEU A 33 -4.64 -7.39 -9.06
C LEU A 33 -4.00 -6.01 -8.85
N ARG A 34 -3.92 -5.53 -7.60
CA ARG A 34 -3.23 -4.28 -7.27
C ARG A 34 -1.76 -4.31 -7.69
N TRP A 35 -1.05 -5.40 -7.40
CA TRP A 35 0.36 -5.51 -7.78
C TRP A 35 0.56 -5.70 -9.27
N LEU A 36 -0.33 -6.43 -9.95
CA LEU A 36 -0.34 -6.52 -11.41
C LEU A 36 -0.56 -5.14 -12.07
N ALA A 37 -1.52 -4.37 -11.57
CA ALA A 37 -1.76 -3.01 -12.04
C ALA A 37 -0.54 -2.12 -11.81
N TYR A 38 0.07 -2.17 -10.63
CA TYR A 38 1.29 -1.43 -10.31
C TYR A 38 2.45 -1.78 -11.25
N LEU A 39 2.71 -3.07 -11.49
CA LEU A 39 3.76 -3.52 -12.42
C LEU A 39 3.46 -3.14 -13.88
N GLY A 40 2.19 -3.21 -14.29
CA GLY A 40 1.74 -2.76 -15.60
C GLY A 40 2.03 -1.28 -15.83
N VAL A 41 1.72 -0.42 -14.86
CA VAL A 41 2.04 1.01 -14.90
C VAL A 41 3.55 1.24 -14.92
N THR A 42 4.33 0.53 -14.09
CA THR A 42 5.80 0.61 -14.11
C THR A 42 6.37 0.30 -15.49
N GLY A 43 5.90 -0.77 -16.13
CA GLY A 43 6.30 -1.15 -17.49
C GLY A 43 5.92 -0.10 -18.54
N LEU A 44 4.68 0.40 -18.48
CA LEU A 44 4.18 1.42 -19.39
C LEU A 44 4.98 2.73 -19.28
N LEU A 45 5.22 3.21 -18.05
CA LEU A 45 5.98 4.43 -17.82
C LEU A 45 7.42 4.30 -18.30
N GLY A 46 8.04 3.14 -18.06
CA GLY A 46 9.39 2.86 -18.53
C GLY A 46 9.50 2.83 -20.06
N ALA A 47 8.45 2.41 -20.76
CA ALA A 47 8.41 2.38 -22.22
C ALA A 47 8.07 3.73 -22.87
N THR A 48 7.39 4.64 -22.17
CA THR A 48 6.79 5.85 -22.78
C THR A 48 7.43 7.15 -22.32
N VAL A 49 7.51 7.39 -21.01
CA VAL A 49 7.89 8.70 -20.42
C VAL A 49 9.34 8.72 -19.96
N GLY A 50 9.96 7.56 -19.85
CA GLY A 50 11.36 7.41 -19.51
C GLY A 50 11.64 7.27 -18.01
N ARG A 51 12.91 6.94 -17.73
CA ARG A 51 13.39 6.44 -16.44
C ARG A 51 13.12 7.34 -15.22
N PRO A 52 13.26 8.68 -15.26
CA PRO A 52 13.04 9.51 -14.08
C PRO A 52 11.60 9.42 -13.55
N TRP A 53 10.62 9.45 -14.44
CA TRP A 53 9.20 9.37 -14.08
C TRP A 53 8.82 7.98 -13.56
N THR A 54 9.40 6.92 -14.15
CA THR A 54 9.24 5.56 -13.63
C THR A 54 9.78 5.44 -12.20
N LEU A 55 10.92 6.07 -11.88
CA LEU A 55 11.47 6.04 -10.52
C LEU A 55 10.61 6.82 -9.52
N VAL A 56 10.04 7.96 -9.92
CA VAL A 56 9.07 8.71 -9.10
C VAL A 56 7.85 7.85 -8.80
N TRP A 57 7.34 7.09 -9.78
CA TRP A 57 6.25 6.14 -9.57
C TRP A 57 6.65 5.00 -8.61
N VAL A 58 7.80 4.38 -8.85
CA VAL A 58 8.27 3.19 -8.10
C VAL A 58 8.62 3.53 -6.66
N ILE A 59 9.18 4.71 -6.38
CA ILE A 59 9.66 5.07 -5.05
C ILE A 59 8.73 6.09 -4.39
N GLY A 60 8.31 7.12 -5.12
CA GLY A 60 7.58 8.25 -4.56
C GLY A 60 6.22 7.82 -4.00
N LEU A 61 5.43 7.08 -4.78
CA LEU A 61 4.07 6.69 -4.38
C LEU A 61 4.07 5.77 -3.15
N PRO A 62 4.89 4.70 -3.11
CA PRO A 62 5.01 3.87 -1.91
C PRO A 62 5.56 4.62 -0.70
N THR A 63 6.49 5.55 -0.90
CA THR A 63 7.06 6.36 0.20
C THR A 63 5.98 7.23 0.83
N VAL A 64 5.21 7.97 0.03
CA VAL A 64 4.11 8.81 0.53
C VAL A 64 3.06 7.96 1.24
N GLY A 65 2.66 6.83 0.65
CA GLY A 65 1.72 5.89 1.27
C GLY A 65 2.24 5.32 2.59
N GLY A 66 3.52 4.96 2.66
CA GLY A 66 4.17 4.45 3.86
C GLY A 66 4.27 5.50 4.97
N VAL A 67 4.66 6.73 4.65
CA VAL A 67 4.70 7.85 5.61
C VAL A 67 3.31 8.16 6.15
N PHE A 68 2.31 8.21 5.27
CA PHE A 68 0.92 8.41 5.68
C PHE A 68 0.46 7.29 6.61
N HIS A 69 0.73 6.03 6.26
CA HIS A 69 0.38 4.87 7.08
C HIS A 69 1.03 4.93 8.46
N LEU A 70 2.34 5.19 8.52
CA LEU A 70 3.08 5.37 9.77
C LEU A 70 2.48 6.50 10.62
N ALA A 71 2.27 7.68 10.03
CA ALA A 71 1.73 8.83 10.73
C ALA A 71 0.30 8.58 11.23
N TRP A 72 -0.55 7.91 10.44
CA TRP A 72 -1.90 7.53 10.81
C TRP A 72 -1.90 6.53 11.97
N CYS A 73 -1.12 5.45 11.84
CA CYS A 73 -0.98 4.44 12.89
C CYS A 73 -0.49 5.04 14.21
N LEU A 74 0.56 5.87 14.17
CA LEU A 74 1.07 6.56 15.37
C LEU A 74 0.03 7.49 15.99
N ARG A 75 -0.69 8.29 15.18
CA ARG A 75 -1.76 9.19 15.67
C ARG A 75 -2.91 8.44 16.32
N HIS A 76 -3.22 7.24 15.83
CA HIS A 76 -4.30 6.40 16.38
C HIS A 76 -3.80 5.40 17.43
N GLY A 77 -2.51 5.43 17.79
CA GLY A 77 -1.91 4.49 18.75
C GLY A 77 -2.05 3.04 18.34
N ILE A 78 -1.93 2.77 17.03
CA ILE A 78 -1.91 1.44 16.42
C ILE A 78 -0.46 1.20 15.98
N ASN A 79 0.07 0.01 16.26
CA ASN A 79 1.37 -0.38 15.77
C ASN A 79 1.33 -0.49 14.24
N PRO A 80 2.18 0.24 13.50
CA PRO A 80 2.13 0.26 12.04
C PRO A 80 2.53 -1.06 11.37
N ILE A 81 3.14 -1.99 12.11
CA ILE A 81 3.62 -3.27 11.61
C ILE A 81 2.70 -4.40 12.06
N THR A 82 2.38 -4.47 13.35
CA THR A 82 1.55 -5.56 13.91
C THR A 82 0.05 -5.26 13.88
N ALA A 83 -0.34 -4.03 13.55
CA ALA A 83 -1.73 -3.53 13.63
C ALA A 83 -2.39 -3.69 15.02
N GLU A 84 -1.59 -3.84 16.07
CA GLU A 84 -2.06 -3.94 17.46
C GLU A 84 -2.19 -2.55 18.10
N PRO A 85 -3.23 -2.28 18.92
CA PRO A 85 -4.31 -3.18 19.32
C PRO A 85 -5.38 -3.35 18.22
N ARG A 86 -5.73 -4.60 17.89
CA ARG A 86 -6.64 -4.94 16.78
C ARG A 86 -8.05 -4.38 17.00
N ASP A 87 -8.52 -4.35 18.23
CA ASP A 87 -9.85 -3.84 18.61
C ASP A 87 -10.02 -2.37 18.24
N ARG A 88 -8.97 -1.54 18.38
CA ARG A 88 -9.01 -0.13 18.02
C ARG A 88 -9.06 0.06 16.51
N TYR A 89 -8.34 -0.77 15.75
CA TYR A 89 -8.42 -0.77 14.29
C TYR A 89 -9.81 -1.19 13.79
N GLU A 90 -10.40 -2.23 14.36
CA GLU A 90 -11.74 -2.70 14.01
C GLU A 90 -12.82 -1.66 14.37
N GLN A 91 -12.73 -1.00 15.51
CA GLN A 91 -13.63 0.10 15.90
C GLN A 91 -13.54 1.29 14.93
N LEU A 92 -12.34 1.70 14.52
CA LEU A 92 -12.14 2.77 13.53
C LEU A 92 -12.70 2.38 12.15
N ARG A 93 -12.51 1.12 11.75
CA ARG A 93 -13.05 0.59 10.49
C ARG A 93 -14.57 0.50 10.51
N ALA A 94 -15.15 0.04 11.61
CA ALA A 94 -16.60 -0.02 11.80
C ALA A 94 -17.24 1.38 11.78
N ARG A 95 -16.63 2.36 12.46
CA ARG A 95 -17.07 3.77 12.44
C ARG A 95 -17.04 4.34 11.02
N SER A 96 -15.99 4.04 10.24
CA SER A 96 -15.87 4.47 8.84
C SER A 96 -16.92 3.80 7.94
N GLY A 97 -17.24 2.53 8.20
CA GLY A 97 -18.30 1.79 7.50
C GLY A 97 -19.72 2.30 7.81
N GLN A 98 -19.98 2.71 9.05
CA GLN A 98 -21.28 3.27 9.45
C GLN A 98 -21.58 4.65 8.85
N LEU A 99 -20.55 5.47 8.60
CA LEU A 99 -20.71 6.75 7.92
C LEU A 99 -21.08 6.61 6.43
N GLY A 100 -20.72 5.49 5.78
CA GLY A 100 -21.10 5.20 4.40
C GLY A 100 -22.51 4.62 4.21
N VAL A 101 -23.19 4.23 5.30
CA VAL A 101 -24.56 3.67 5.27
C VAL A 101 -25.61 4.73 5.66
N ARG A 102 -25.18 5.90 6.13
CA ARG A 102 -26.06 7.01 6.54
C ARG A 102 -26.13 8.18 5.54
N GLN A 103 -25.69 8.00 4.30
CA GLN A 103 -25.88 8.98 3.23
C GLN A 103 -26.77 8.42 2.13
#